data_AF-A0A4P7XLN7-F1
#
_entry.id   AF-A0A4P7XLN7-F1
#
_cell.length_a   1.000
_cell.length_b   1.000
_cell.length_c   1.000
_cell.angle_alpha   90.00
_cell.angle_beta   90.00
_cell.angle_gamma   90.00
#
_symmetry.space_group_name_H-M   'P 1'
#
loop_
_entity.id
_entity.type
_entity.pdbx_description
1 polymer ?
#
loop_
_entity_poly.entity_id
_entity_poly.type
_entity_poly.pdbx_seq_one_letter_code
_entity_poly.pdbx_strand_id
1 'polypeptide(L)'
;MNGNCSNRAIVIGEMAEEIGGAQAISYLPAGYDGACSIVVGLDTERTVAVMPNTTEGRRVALYAIRPEGYATSAYVFPSSGSDVTHQTLEDWI
;
A
#
# COMPACT_ATOMS: atom_id res chain seq x y z
N MET A 1 22.27 5.65 21.18
CA MET A 1 22.42 4.99 19.86
C MET A 1 21.30 5.49 18.97
N ASN A 2 21.67 6.01 17.82
CA ASN A 2 20.80 6.71 16.87
C ASN A 2 19.83 5.73 16.19
N GLY A 3 18.57 6.15 16.02
CA GLY A 3 17.56 5.38 15.30
C GLY A 3 16.41 6.27 14.83
N ASN A 4 16.73 7.41 14.23
CA ASN A 4 15.71 8.22 13.55
C ASN A 4 15.42 7.56 12.19
N CYS A 5 14.73 6.41 12.21
CA CYS A 5 14.16 5.78 11.02
C CYS A 5 12.95 6.62 10.62
N SER A 6 13.19 7.68 9.86
CA SER A 6 12.11 8.40 9.21
C SER A 6 11.35 7.42 8.32
N ASN A 7 10.12 7.04 8.70
CA ASN A 7 9.13 6.44 7.80
C ASN A 7 8.85 7.48 6.70
N ARG A 8 9.76 7.59 5.73
CA ARG A 8 9.57 8.46 4.58
C ARG A 8 8.49 7.81 3.72
N ALA A 9 7.41 8.54 3.52
CA ALA A 9 6.45 8.25 2.47
C ALA A 9 7.19 8.21 1.13
N ILE A 10 7.11 7.09 0.43
CA ILE A 10 7.67 6.91 -0.91
C ILE A 10 6.49 6.71 -1.86
N VAL A 11 6.34 7.61 -2.83
CA VAL A 11 5.41 7.39 -3.95
C VAL A 11 5.91 6.21 -4.76
N ILE A 12 5.08 5.17 -4.86
CA ILE A 12 5.37 3.95 -5.62
C ILE A 12 4.62 3.89 -6.95
N GLY A 13 3.60 4.74 -7.15
CA GLY A 13 2.94 4.94 -8.44
C GLY A 13 1.96 6.11 -8.40
N GLU A 14 1.71 6.69 -9.57
CA GLU A 14 0.79 7.81 -9.77
C GLU A 14 0.04 7.63 -11.09
N MET A 15 -1.24 8.01 -11.12
CA MET A 15 -2.04 8.09 -12.34
C MET A 15 -2.22 9.57 -12.72
N ALA A 16 -1.70 9.94 -13.89
CA ALA A 16 -1.64 11.34 -14.35
C ALA A 16 -2.98 11.89 -14.89
N GLU A 17 -4.03 11.07 -14.95
CA GLU A 17 -5.29 11.42 -15.62
C GLU A 17 -6.24 12.28 -14.76
N GLU A 18 -5.95 12.48 -13.47
CA GLU A 18 -6.75 13.34 -12.58
C GLU A 18 -5.91 14.51 -12.01
N ILE A 19 -6.47 15.72 -11.98
CA ILE A 19 -5.85 16.86 -11.28
C ILE A 19 -5.90 16.56 -9.77
N GLY A 20 -4.74 16.33 -9.17
CA GLY A 20 -4.62 15.82 -7.79
C GLY A 20 -4.12 14.37 -7.73
N GLY A 21 -4.26 13.62 -8.83
CA GLY A 21 -3.62 12.34 -9.16
C GLY A 21 -3.93 11.18 -8.22
N ALA A 22 -4.38 10.04 -8.74
CA ALA A 22 -4.46 8.86 -7.90
C ALA A 22 -3.04 8.40 -7.52
N GLN A 23 -2.74 8.26 -6.23
CA GLN A 23 -1.39 7.97 -5.74
C GLN A 23 -1.33 6.70 -4.89
N ALA A 24 -0.32 5.88 -5.16
CA ALA A 24 0.07 4.78 -4.30
C ALA A 24 1.33 5.18 -3.53
N ILE A 25 1.25 5.13 -2.19
CA ILE A 25 2.31 5.60 -1.30
C ILE A 25 2.69 4.49 -0.32
N SER A 26 3.99 4.24 -0.18
CA SER A 26 4.56 3.27 0.77
C SER A 26 5.18 3.97 1.97
N TYR A 27 4.78 3.55 3.17
CA TYR A 27 5.40 3.95 4.44
C TYR A 27 6.27 2.83 5.04
N LEU A 28 6.56 1.80 4.25
CA LEU A 28 7.42 0.69 4.65
C LEU A 28 8.86 1.19 4.91
N PRO A 29 9.49 0.77 6.02
CA PRO A 29 10.90 1.04 6.26
C PRO A 29 11.80 0.52 5.14
N ALA A 30 12.96 1.15 4.96
CA ALA A 30 13.95 0.67 4.00
C ALA A 30 14.38 -0.76 4.33
N GLY A 31 14.32 -1.66 3.33
CA GLY A 31 14.65 -3.08 3.51
C GLY A 31 13.57 -3.93 4.19
N TYR A 32 12.38 -3.37 4.47
CA TYR A 32 11.26 -4.16 4.98
C TYR A 32 10.80 -5.20 3.95
N ASP A 33 10.64 -6.45 4.37
CA ASP A 33 10.21 -7.60 3.54
C ASP A 33 9.02 -8.36 4.14
N GLY A 34 8.54 -7.94 5.33
CA GLY A 34 7.44 -8.56 6.05
C GLY A 34 6.04 -8.24 5.51
N ALA A 35 5.04 -8.74 6.22
CA ALA A 35 3.63 -8.54 5.89
C ALA A 35 3.23 -7.07 5.94
N CYS A 36 2.39 -6.64 5.00
CA CYS A 36 1.99 -5.24 4.90
C CYS A 36 0.49 -5.10 4.68
N SER A 37 -0.10 -4.05 5.26
CA SER A 37 -1.50 -3.68 5.08
C SER A 37 -1.63 -2.63 3.99
N ILE A 38 -2.69 -2.78 3.18
CA ILE A 38 -3.05 -1.86 2.12
C ILE A 38 -4.33 -1.16 2.57
N VAL A 39 -4.25 0.16 2.64
CA VAL A 39 -5.34 1.04 3.04
C VAL A 39 -5.72 1.91 1.86
N VAL A 40 -7.01 2.09 1.60
CA VAL A 40 -7.49 2.98 0.53
C VAL A 40 -8.35 4.11 1.09
N GLY A 41 -8.27 5.27 0.43
CA GLY A 41 -9.02 6.47 0.80
C GLY A 41 -8.41 7.26 1.96
N LEU A 42 -8.62 8.58 1.94
CA LEU A 42 -8.04 9.53 2.90
C LEU A 42 -8.77 9.56 4.26
N ASP A 43 -10.06 9.23 4.31
CA ASP A 43 -10.92 9.54 5.48
C ASP A 43 -11.35 8.32 6.31
N THR A 44 -11.24 7.10 5.78
CA THR A 44 -11.84 5.91 6.43
C THR A 44 -10.83 4.84 6.88
N GLU A 45 -9.53 5.03 6.62
CA GLU A 45 -8.45 4.08 6.97
C GLU A 45 -8.82 2.61 6.71
N ARG A 46 -9.60 2.34 5.66
CA ARG A 46 -10.12 1.00 5.43
C ARG A 46 -8.99 0.13 4.88
N THR A 47 -8.50 -0.78 5.70
CA THR A 47 -7.61 -1.86 5.24
C THR A 47 -8.40 -2.76 4.30
N VAL A 48 -7.96 -2.85 3.06
CA VAL A 48 -8.60 -3.69 2.01
C VAL A 48 -7.87 -5.01 1.82
N ALA A 49 -6.59 -5.07 2.17
CA ALA A 49 -5.80 -6.29 2.10
C ALA A 49 -4.64 -6.27 3.10
N VAL A 50 -4.22 -7.44 3.56
CA VAL A 50 -2.94 -7.68 4.23
C VAL A 50 -2.20 -8.73 3.41
N MET A 51 -1.06 -8.34 2.83
CA MET A 51 -0.25 -9.19 1.96
C MET A 51 0.96 -9.74 2.73
N PRO A 52 1.46 -10.95 2.39
CA PRO A 52 2.52 -11.60 3.14
C PRO A 52 3.88 -10.92 2.98
N ASN A 53 4.06 -10.11 1.92
CA ASN A 53 5.32 -9.44 1.62
C ASN A 53 5.09 -8.11 0.89
N THR A 54 6.16 -7.34 0.77
CA THR A 54 6.13 -5.99 0.19
C THR A 54 5.94 -5.96 -1.32
N THR A 55 6.36 -7.00 -2.03
CA THR A 55 6.16 -7.12 -3.48
C THR A 55 4.68 -7.19 -3.82
N GLU A 56 3.96 -8.10 -3.18
CA GLU A 56 2.53 -8.27 -3.40
C GLU A 56 1.72 -7.09 -2.86
N GLY A 57 2.11 -6.51 -1.72
CA GLY A 57 1.43 -5.33 -1.20
C GLY A 57 1.56 -4.10 -2.09
N ARG A 58 2.73 -3.88 -2.71
CA ARG A 58 2.91 -2.81 -3.70
C ARG A 58 2.10 -3.05 -4.96
N ARG A 59 2.01 -4.30 -5.43
CA ARG A 59 1.18 -4.68 -6.58
C ARG A 59 -0.29 -4.38 -6.35
N VAL A 60 -0.82 -4.75 -5.17
CA VAL A 60 -2.20 -4.44 -4.77
C VAL A 60 -2.43 -2.93 -4.70
N ALA A 61 -1.54 -2.18 -4.05
CA ALA A 61 -1.67 -0.72 -3.97
C ALA A 61 -1.65 -0.04 -5.36
N LEU A 62 -0.78 -0.50 -6.27
CA LEU A 62 -0.71 -0.02 -7.64
C LEU A 62 -1.93 -0.38 -8.47
N TYR A 63 -2.55 -1.53 -8.23
CA TYR A 63 -3.79 -1.92 -8.89
C TYR A 63 -4.97 -1.10 -8.35
N ALA A 64 -5.04 -0.90 -7.03
CA ALA A 64 -6.13 -0.17 -6.37
C ALA A 64 -6.31 1.25 -6.91
N ILE A 65 -5.23 1.92 -7.33
CA ILE A 65 -5.29 3.28 -7.90
C ILE A 65 -5.64 3.34 -9.39
N ARG A 66 -5.82 2.19 -10.05
CA ARG A 66 -6.25 2.15 -11.45
C ARG A 66 -7.75 2.42 -11.57
N PRO A 67 -8.27 2.75 -12.77
CA PRO A 67 -9.71 2.93 -12.98
C PRO A 67 -10.55 1.73 -12.51
N GLU A 68 -10.00 0.52 -12.61
CA GLU A 68 -10.66 -0.71 -12.16
C GLU A 68 -10.56 -0.96 -10.64
N GLY A 69 -9.59 -0.32 -9.97
CA GLY A 69 -9.38 -0.44 -8.53
C GLY A 69 -10.18 0.57 -7.70
N TYR A 70 -10.74 1.59 -8.35
CA TYR A 70 -11.68 2.59 -7.81
C TYR A 70 -11.16 3.42 -6.61
N ALA A 71 -9.87 3.38 -6.28
CA ALA A 71 -9.30 4.18 -5.20
C ALA A 71 -8.57 5.42 -5.74
N THR A 72 -8.84 6.58 -5.13
CA THR A 72 -8.08 7.81 -5.39
C THR A 72 -6.72 7.81 -4.69
N SER A 73 -6.56 7.05 -3.61
CA SER A 73 -5.27 6.85 -2.96
C SER A 73 -5.17 5.47 -2.35
N ALA A 74 -3.97 4.88 -2.44
CA ALA A 74 -3.63 3.64 -1.76
C ALA A 74 -2.35 3.83 -0.94
N TYR A 75 -2.34 3.26 0.26
CA TYR A 75 -1.26 3.40 1.21
C TYR A 75 -0.80 2.03 1.69
N VAL A 76 0.51 1.82 1.75
CA VAL A 76 1.13 0.56 2.22
C VAL A 76 1.85 0.79 3.54
N PHE A 77 1.43 0.08 4.57
CA PHE A 77 2.00 0.14 5.92
C PHE A 77 2.52 -1.22 6.38
N PRO A 78 3.50 -1.28 7.30
CA PRO A 78 3.85 -2.53 7.97
C PRO A 78 2.62 -3.08 8.69
N SER A 79 2.36 -4.39 8.54
CA SER A 79 1.31 -5.06 9.31
C SER A 79 1.94 -5.77 10.49
N SER A 80 1.80 -5.22 11.68
CA SER A 80 2.17 -5.89 12.92
C SER A 80 0.93 -6.56 13.53
N GLY A 81 0.81 -7.86 13.31
CA GLY A 81 -0.17 -8.70 14.04
C GLY A 81 -1.56 -8.82 13.41
N SER A 82 -1.75 -8.40 12.16
CA SER A 82 -2.95 -8.80 11.39
C SER A 82 -2.65 -10.07 10.59
N ASP A 83 -3.65 -10.94 10.46
CA ASP A 83 -3.53 -12.12 9.61
C ASP A 83 -3.47 -11.71 8.13
N VAL A 84 -2.64 -12.43 7.37
CA VAL A 84 -2.57 -12.28 5.91
C VAL A 84 -3.92 -12.63 5.31
N THR A 85 -4.51 -11.71 4.57
CA THR A 85 -5.83 -11.92 3.97
C THR A 85 -5.77 -12.48 2.55
N HIS A 86 -4.71 -12.19 1.81
CA HIS A 86 -4.49 -12.70 0.45
C HIS A 86 -3.00 -13.02 0.24
N GLN A 87 -2.70 -14.03 -0.58
CA GLN A 87 -1.31 -14.45 -0.82
C GLN A 87 -0.65 -13.71 -2.00
N THR A 88 -1.43 -13.36 -3.02
CA THR A 88 -0.96 -12.67 -4.22
C THR A 88 -1.96 -11.61 -4.70
N LEU A 89 -1.56 -10.74 -5.64
CA LEU A 89 -2.47 -9.80 -6.30
C LEU A 89 -3.66 -10.52 -6.95
N GLU A 90 -3.44 -11.67 -7.59
CA GLU A 90 -4.48 -12.43 -8.28
C GLU A 90 -5.51 -13.04 -7.31
N ASP A 91 -5.12 -13.31 -6.06
CA ASP A 91 -6.04 -13.77 -5.01
C ASP A 91 -6.95 -12.63 -4.52
N TRP A 92 -6.53 -11.38 -4.70
CA TRP A 92 -7.27 -10.21 -4.28
C TRP A 92 -8.26 -9.65 -5.32
N ILE A 93 -7.98 -9.82 -6.62
CA ILE A 93 -8.84 -9.38 -7.75
C ILE A 93 -10.02 -10.34 -7.93
#